data_AF-A0A392RLM8-F1
#
_entry.id   AF-A0A392RLM8-F1
#
_cell.length_a   1.000
_cell.length_b   1.000
_cell.length_c   1.000
_cell.angle_alpha   90.00
_cell.angle_beta   90.00
_cell.angle_gamma   90.00
#
_symmetry.space_group_name_H-M   'P 1'
#
loop_
_entity.id
_entity.type
_entity.pdbx_description
1 polymer ?
#
loop_
_entity_poly.entity_id
_entity_poly.type
_entity_poly.pdbx_seq_one_letter_code
_entity_poly.pdbx_strand_id
1 'polypeptide(L)'
;PADVRNRKVIEFMELKQGNLFVADYAAKFESLCRFSPHYNIVEAEYDKCVKFESRLRHDIKQLIGFSEICDFATLVNKSRICDVDGRAKASYFKAVNEKRRKDYGKGKPYDKKGKKGEGSSGKEKNDGK
;
A
#
# COMPACT_ATOMS: atom_id res chain seq x y z
N PRO A 1 -37.38 12.19 0.37
CA PRO A 1 -36.97 13.16 -0.68
C PRO A 1 -36.02 12.51 -1.70
N ALA A 2 -36.28 12.70 -3.00
CA ALA A 2 -35.48 12.12 -4.08
C ALA A 2 -34.01 12.60 -4.06
N ASP A 3 -33.75 13.81 -3.57
CA ASP A 3 -32.41 14.41 -3.49
C ASP A 3 -31.44 13.63 -2.60
N VAL A 4 -31.95 13.03 -1.51
CA VAL A 4 -31.14 12.21 -0.60
C VAL A 4 -30.71 10.90 -1.28
N ARG A 5 -31.63 10.27 -2.03
CA ARG A 5 -31.32 9.04 -2.78
C ARG A 5 -30.34 9.33 -3.91
N ASN A 6 -30.56 10.40 -4.69
CA ASN A 6 -29.67 10.78 -5.78
C ASN A 6 -28.24 11.06 -5.28
N ARG A 7 -28.10 11.76 -4.15
CA ARG A 7 -26.79 11.99 -3.51
C ARG A 7 -26.11 10.67 -3.13
N LYS A 8 -26.85 9.71 -2.58
CA LYS A 8 -26.31 8.39 -2.18
C LYS A 8 -25.88 7.54 -3.38
N VAL A 9 -26.59 7.64 -4.51
CA VAL A 9 -26.21 6.98 -5.76
C VAL A 9 -24.90 7.57 -6.31
N ILE A 10 -24.73 8.89 -6.28
CA ILE A 10 -23.47 9.54 -6.68
C ILE A 10 -22.32 9.06 -5.79
N GLU A 11 -22.52 9.09 -4.47
CA GLU A 11 -21.54 8.60 -3.48
C GLU A 11 -21.12 7.15 -3.76
N PHE A 12 -22.08 6.29 -4.12
CA PHE A 12 -21.81 4.90 -4.50
C PHE A 12 -20.99 4.77 -5.79
N MET A 13 -21.30 5.57 -6.81
CA MET A 13 -20.60 5.54 -8.10
C MET A 13 -19.14 5.97 -7.98
N GLU A 14 -18.87 6.94 -7.11
CA GLU A 14 -17.54 7.49 -6.84
C GLU A 14 -16.76 6.71 -5.77
N LEU A 15 -17.42 5.80 -5.04
CA LEU A 15 -16.79 5.02 -3.99
C LEU A 15 -15.60 4.22 -4.53
N LYS A 16 -14.44 4.47 -3.92
CA LYS A 16 -13.18 3.75 -4.15
C LYS A 16 -12.61 3.38 -2.80
N GLN A 17 -11.91 2.25 -2.72
CA GLN A 17 -11.26 1.84 -1.47
C GLN A 17 -10.24 2.89 -1.00
N GLY A 18 -9.39 3.38 -1.91
CA GLY A 18 -8.33 4.32 -1.58
C GLY A 18 -7.39 3.77 -0.50
N ASN A 19 -7.19 4.57 0.56
CA ASN A 19 -6.34 4.19 1.70
C ASN A 19 -7.07 3.41 2.80
N LEU A 20 -8.41 3.28 2.70
CA LEU A 20 -9.22 2.58 3.69
C LEU A 20 -8.84 1.10 3.76
N PHE A 21 -9.11 0.50 4.91
CA PHE A 21 -9.12 -0.96 4.99
C PHE A 21 -10.28 -1.49 4.14
N VAL A 22 -10.09 -2.68 3.57
CA VAL A 22 -11.17 -3.36 2.83
C VAL A 22 -12.40 -3.56 3.71
N ALA A 23 -12.22 -3.75 5.02
CA ALA A 23 -13.33 -3.87 5.96
C ALA A 23 -14.23 -2.62 5.98
N ASP A 24 -13.63 -1.43 6.08
CA ASP A 24 -14.35 -0.15 6.11
C ASP A 24 -14.97 0.17 4.75
N TYR A 25 -14.23 -0.11 3.67
CA TYR A 25 -14.72 0.05 2.31
C TYR A 25 -15.93 -0.85 2.04
N ALA A 26 -15.89 -2.13 2.44
CA ALA A 26 -17.00 -3.05 2.28
C ALA A 26 -18.25 -2.62 3.06
N ALA A 27 -18.08 -2.17 4.30
CA ALA A 27 -19.19 -1.66 5.10
C ALA A 27 -19.87 -0.44 4.44
N LYS A 28 -19.07 0.50 3.88
CA LYS A 28 -19.60 1.63 3.11
C LYS A 28 -20.30 1.18 1.83
N PHE A 29 -19.69 0.24 1.11
CA PHE A 29 -20.24 -0.31 -0.13
C PHE A 29 -21.61 -0.94 0.12
N GLU A 30 -21.75 -1.81 1.13
CA GLU A 30 -23.04 -2.41 1.50
C GLU A 30 -24.07 -1.37 1.95
N SER A 31 -23.64 -0.38 2.75
CA SER A 31 -24.52 0.70 3.18
C SER A 31 -25.08 1.49 2.01
N LEU A 32 -24.28 1.72 0.97
CA LEU A 32 -24.67 2.48 -0.22
C LEU A 32 -25.43 1.61 -1.23
N CYS A 33 -25.11 0.31 -1.32
CA CYS A 33 -25.82 -0.68 -2.13
C CYS A 33 -27.31 -0.76 -1.78
N ARG A 34 -27.67 -0.59 -0.50
CA ARG A 34 -29.08 -0.51 -0.04
C ARG A 34 -29.89 0.59 -0.73
N PHE A 35 -29.25 1.66 -1.20
CA PHE A 35 -29.91 2.76 -1.90
C PHE A 35 -30.00 2.55 -3.43
N SER A 36 -29.41 1.46 -3.96
CA SER A 36 -29.47 1.09 -5.37
C SER A 36 -30.15 -0.28 -5.53
N PRO A 37 -31.48 -0.31 -5.71
CA PRO A 37 -32.25 -1.54 -5.85
C PRO A 37 -31.72 -2.50 -6.94
N HIS A 38 -31.09 -1.95 -7.97
CA HIS A 38 -30.46 -2.71 -9.07
C HIS A 38 -29.39 -3.71 -8.62
N TYR A 39 -28.74 -3.51 -7.46
CA TYR A 39 -27.70 -4.42 -6.96
C TYR A 39 -28.20 -5.36 -5.84
N ASN A 40 -29.49 -5.30 -5.50
CA ASN A 40 -30.08 -6.11 -4.43
C ASN A 40 -30.86 -7.34 -4.97
N ILE A 41 -30.76 -7.62 -6.27
CA ILE A 41 -31.33 -8.81 -6.91
C ILE A 41 -30.23 -9.85 -7.12
N VAL A 42 -30.58 -11.13 -7.06
CA VAL A 42 -29.62 -12.26 -7.14
C VAL A 42 -28.88 -12.25 -8.48
N GLU A 43 -29.57 -11.87 -9.54
CA GLU A 43 -29.05 -11.75 -10.90
C GLU A 43 -27.95 -10.68 -11.02
N ALA A 44 -27.92 -9.70 -10.11
CA ALA A 44 -26.94 -8.62 -10.09
C ALA A 44 -25.77 -8.88 -9.13
N GLU A 45 -25.70 -10.05 -8.47
CA GLU A 45 -24.61 -10.38 -7.54
C GLU A 45 -23.25 -10.39 -8.25
N TYR A 46 -23.21 -10.89 -9.50
CA TYR A 46 -22.01 -10.85 -10.33
C TYR A 46 -21.59 -9.40 -10.63
N ASP A 47 -22.52 -8.57 -11.11
CA ASP A 47 -22.25 -7.15 -11.40
C ASP A 47 -21.79 -6.39 -10.15
N LYS A 48 -22.34 -6.73 -8.99
CA LYS A 48 -21.94 -6.20 -7.69
C LYS A 48 -20.51 -6.60 -7.32
N CYS A 49 -20.11 -7.85 -7.59
CA CYS A 49 -18.74 -8.32 -7.42
C CYS A 49 -17.77 -7.57 -8.33
N VAL A 50 -18.08 -7.48 -9.63
CA VAL A 50 -17.28 -6.74 -10.62
C VAL A 50 -17.13 -5.27 -10.22
N LYS A 51 -18.23 -4.64 -9.79
CA LYS A 51 -18.23 -3.26 -9.29
C LYS A 51 -17.28 -3.12 -8.09
N PHE A 52 -17.42 -3.99 -7.09
CA PHE A 52 -16.60 -3.97 -5.89
C PHE A 52 -15.11 -4.13 -6.22
N GLU A 53 -14.76 -5.15 -7.01
CA GLU A 53 -13.39 -5.47 -7.40
C GLU A 53 -12.74 -4.34 -8.20
N SER A 54 -13.48 -3.73 -9.14
CA SER A 54 -12.99 -2.64 -9.96
C SER A 54 -12.56 -1.39 -9.17
N ARG A 55 -13.09 -1.24 -7.94
CA ARG A 55 -12.89 -0.11 -7.04
C ARG A 55 -11.94 -0.42 -5.88
N LEU A 56 -11.40 -1.64 -5.81
CA LEU A 56 -10.32 -2.01 -4.90
C LEU A 56 -8.99 -1.37 -5.30
N ARG A 57 -8.09 -1.27 -4.33
CA ARG A 57 -6.70 -0.87 -4.56
C ARG A 57 -5.98 -1.94 -5.39
N HIS A 58 -5.04 -1.51 -6.23
CA HIS A 58 -4.43 -2.35 -7.27
C HIS A 58 -3.73 -3.60 -6.72
N ASP A 59 -3.03 -3.49 -5.60
CA ASP A 59 -2.35 -4.60 -4.91
C ASP A 59 -3.31 -5.74 -4.55
N ILE A 60 -4.49 -5.40 -4.01
CA ILE A 60 -5.52 -6.36 -3.64
C ILE A 60 -6.25 -6.85 -4.88
N LYS A 61 -6.61 -5.94 -5.80
CA LYS A 61 -7.30 -6.28 -7.04
C LYS A 61 -6.53 -7.32 -7.85
N GLN A 62 -5.21 -7.19 -7.96
CA GLN A 62 -4.38 -8.16 -8.67
C GLN A 62 -4.51 -9.56 -8.06
N LEU A 63 -4.42 -9.70 -6.74
CA LEU A 63 -4.54 -10.99 -6.06
C LEU A 63 -5.94 -11.61 -6.19
N ILE A 64 -6.97 -10.77 -6.11
CA ILE A 64 -8.37 -11.18 -6.14
C ILE A 64 -8.84 -11.51 -7.55
N GLY A 65 -8.42 -10.75 -8.56
CA GLY A 65 -8.83 -10.95 -9.96
C GLY A 65 -8.46 -12.33 -10.51
N PHE A 66 -7.36 -12.93 -10.06
CA PHE A 66 -7.00 -14.31 -10.43
C PHE A 66 -7.91 -15.38 -9.82
N SER A 67 -8.68 -15.04 -8.79
CA SER A 67 -9.55 -16.00 -8.10
C SER A 67 -10.95 -16.11 -8.71
N GLU A 68 -11.29 -15.29 -9.71
CA GLU A 68 -12.57 -15.29 -10.45
C GLU A 68 -13.80 -15.47 -9.54
N ILE A 69 -13.86 -14.70 -8.45
CA ILE A 69 -14.88 -14.88 -7.41
C ILE A 69 -16.18 -14.20 -7.83
N CYS A 70 -17.26 -14.98 -7.93
CA CYS A 70 -18.60 -14.51 -8.29
C CYS A 70 -19.57 -14.39 -7.11
N ASP A 71 -19.11 -14.65 -5.88
CA ASP A 71 -19.89 -14.52 -4.64
C ASP A 71 -19.37 -13.34 -3.80
N PHE A 72 -20.26 -12.41 -3.46
CA PHE A 72 -19.86 -11.17 -2.79
C PHE A 72 -19.31 -11.40 -1.38
N ALA A 73 -19.89 -12.34 -0.62
CA ALA A 73 -19.42 -12.64 0.73
C ALA A 73 -17.99 -13.20 0.71
N THR A 74 -17.72 -14.14 -0.18
CA THR A 74 -16.39 -14.73 -0.40
C THR A 74 -15.41 -13.67 -0.91
N LEU A 75 -15.83 -12.81 -1.83
CA LEU A 75 -15.01 -11.73 -2.39
C LEU A 75 -14.56 -10.77 -1.28
N VAL A 76 -15.48 -10.32 -0.43
CA VAL A 76 -15.18 -9.42 0.69
C VAL A 76 -14.23 -10.09 1.68
N ASN A 77 -14.47 -11.36 2.04
CA ASN A 77 -13.63 -12.08 2.98
C ASN A 77 -12.19 -12.23 2.47
N LYS A 78 -12.00 -12.74 1.25
CA LYS A 78 -10.67 -12.88 0.64
C LYS A 78 -9.98 -11.53 0.48
N SER A 79 -10.71 -10.50 0.05
CA SER A 79 -10.16 -9.14 -0.08
C SER A 79 -9.67 -8.58 1.27
N ARG A 80 -10.39 -8.86 2.37
CA ARG A 80 -9.96 -8.48 3.72
C ARG A 80 -8.66 -9.17 4.13
N ILE A 81 -8.55 -10.47 3.87
CA ILE A 81 -7.32 -11.24 4.15
C ILE A 81 -6.14 -10.65 3.38
N CYS A 82 -6.30 -10.42 2.08
CA CYS A 82 -5.24 -9.83 1.23
C CYS A 82 -4.81 -8.43 1.69
N ASP A 83 -5.71 -7.59 2.18
CA ASP A 83 -5.35 -6.25 2.69
C ASP A 83 -4.54 -6.33 3.99
N VAL A 84 -4.91 -7.24 4.90
CA VAL A 84 -4.16 -7.47 6.14
C VAL A 84 -2.77 -8.04 5.83
N ASP A 85 -2.69 -9.08 5.00
CA ASP A 85 -1.43 -9.72 4.62
C ASP A 85 -0.52 -8.76 3.86
N GLY A 86 -1.08 -7.97 2.94
CA GLY A 86 -0.35 -6.95 2.18
C GLY A 86 0.28 -5.90 3.09
N ARG A 87 -0.44 -5.44 4.11
CA ARG A 87 0.08 -4.47 5.09
C ARG A 87 1.08 -5.10 6.05
N ALA A 88 0.86 -6.34 6.49
CA ALA A 88 1.82 -7.08 7.31
C ALA A 88 3.15 -7.28 6.55
N LYS A 89 3.07 -7.68 5.28
CA LYS A 89 4.22 -7.80 4.38
C LYS A 89 4.96 -6.47 4.24
N ALA A 90 4.25 -5.38 3.97
CA ALA A 90 4.86 -4.05 3.85
C ALA A 90 5.55 -3.61 5.15
N SER A 91 4.93 -3.86 6.31
CA SER A 91 5.51 -3.57 7.63
C SER A 91 6.79 -4.36 7.88
N TYR A 92 6.77 -5.66 7.58
CA TYR A 92 7.94 -6.54 7.68
C TYR A 92 9.12 -6.02 6.84
N PHE A 93 8.89 -5.77 5.54
CA PHE A 93 9.95 -5.28 4.66
C PHE A 93 10.47 -3.90 5.06
N LYS A 94 9.60 -3.02 5.58
CA LYS A 94 10.03 -1.72 6.14
C LYS A 94 10.99 -1.92 7.32
N ALA A 95 10.64 -2.79 8.27
CA ALA A 95 11.46 -3.06 9.45
C ALA A 95 12.81 -3.71 9.07
N VAL A 96 12.81 -4.67 8.14
CA VAL A 96 14.04 -5.31 7.63
C VAL A 96 14.95 -4.28 6.96
N ASN A 97 14.39 -3.41 6.11
CA ASN A 97 15.17 -2.38 5.42
C ASN A 97 15.72 -1.32 6.37
N GLU A 98 15.00 -0.97 7.44
CA GLU A 98 15.49 -0.05 8.46
C GLU A 98 16.69 -0.63 9.23
N LYS A 99 16.63 -1.91 9.63
CA LYS A 99 17.76 -2.60 10.25
C LYS A 99 18.98 -2.58 9.33
N ARG A 100 18.78 -2.96 8.07
CA ARG A 100 19.85 -2.96 7.06
C ARG A 100 20.50 -1.57 6.91
N ARG A 101 19.71 -0.49 6.87
CA ARG A 101 20.25 0.89 6.81
C ARG A 101 21.08 1.25 8.03
N LYS A 102 20.68 0.83 9.24
CA LYS A 102 21.47 1.03 10.46
C LYS A 102 22.78 0.25 10.42
N ASP A 103 22.78 -0.96 9.86
CA ASP A 103 23.99 -1.77 9.70
C ASP A 103 24.99 -1.19 8.69
N TYR A 104 24.54 -0.61 7.57
CA TYR A 104 25.44 0.09 6.63
C TYR A 104 25.85 1.50 7.08
N GLY A 105 25.12 2.12 8.01
CA GLY A 105 25.50 3.39 8.65
C GLY A 105 26.66 3.24 9.65
N LYS A 106 26.93 2.02 10.10
CA LYS A 106 28.12 1.68 10.87
C LYS A 106 29.25 1.41 9.88
N GLY A 107 30.02 2.46 9.59
CA GLY A 107 31.16 2.41 8.65
C GLY A 107 32.01 1.15 8.84
N LYS A 108 32.54 0.63 7.73
CA LYS A 108 33.33 -0.61 7.70
C LYS A 108 34.41 -0.57 8.79
N PRO A 109 34.61 -1.63 9.60
CA PRO A 109 35.61 -1.64 10.67
C PRO A 109 37.06 -1.56 10.17
N TYR A 110 37.27 -1.60 8.85
CA TYR A 110 38.59 -1.59 8.23
C TYR A 110 39.04 -0.20 7.73
N ASP A 111 38.23 0.86 7.87
CA ASP A 111 38.64 2.25 7.54
C ASP A 111 39.55 2.88 8.62
N LYS A 112 40.46 2.09 9.19
CA LYS A 112 41.63 2.56 9.94
C LYS A 112 42.90 2.16 9.21
N LYS A 113 43.20 2.82 8.09
CA LYS A 113 44.57 2.86 7.57
C LYS A 113 44.96 4.31 7.30
N GLY A 114 45.80 4.86 8.19
CA GLY A 114 46.64 6.01 7.85
C GLY A 114 46.61 7.24 8.76
N LYS A 115 46.66 7.09 10.09
CA LYS A 115 47.28 8.14 10.93
C LYS A 115 48.45 7.53 11.70
N LYS A 116 49.68 7.69 11.15
CA LYS A 116 50.95 7.88 11.87
C LYS A 116 52.12 7.99 10.88
N GLY A 117 52.92 9.03 11.06
CA GLY A 117 54.16 9.28 10.34
C GLY A 117 54.74 10.63 10.75
N GLU A 118 55.38 10.68 11.91
CA GLU A 118 56.24 11.77 12.34
C GLU A 118 57.53 11.81 11.48
N GLY A 119 58.00 13.02 11.16
CA GLY A 119 59.40 13.36 10.87
C GLY A 119 59.93 13.13 9.45
N SER A 120 60.27 14.19 8.72
CA SER A 120 61.66 14.68 8.63
C SER A 120 61.80 15.87 7.67
N SER A 121 62.83 16.67 7.92
CA SER A 121 63.22 17.93 7.29
C SER A 121 63.48 17.87 5.78
N GLY A 122 63.19 18.98 5.08
CA GLY A 122 63.67 19.25 3.74
C GLY A 122 63.61 20.75 3.46
N LYS A 123 64.77 21.35 3.25
CA LYS A 123 65.10 22.78 3.27
C LYS A 123 64.96 23.36 1.86
N GLU A 124 64.16 24.41 1.69
CA GLU A 124 64.22 25.22 0.46
C GLU A 124 64.33 26.70 0.82
N LYS A 125 65.55 27.22 0.63
CA LYS A 125 65.86 28.64 0.65
C LYS A 125 65.42 29.20 -0.71
N ASN A 126 64.69 30.31 -0.71
CA ASN A 126 64.60 31.18 -1.86
C ASN A 126 65.20 32.53 -1.46
N ASP A 127 66.48 32.70 -1.77
CA ASP A 127 67.16 33.99 -1.85
C ASP A 127 66.95 34.51 -3.29
N GLY A 128 66.48 35.74 -3.41
CA GLY A 128 65.90 36.27 -4.64
C GLY A 128 66.85 36.84 -5.69
N LYS A 129 66.21 37.53 -6.64
CA LYS A 129 66.75 38.66 -7.37
C LYS A 129 65.60 39.63 -7.66
#